data_AF-F5T5L1-F1
#
_entry.id   AF-F5T5L1-F1
#
_cell.length_a   1.000
_cell.length_b   1.000
_cell.length_c   1.000
_cell.angle_alpha   90.00
_cell.angle_beta   90.00
_cell.angle_gamma   90.00
#
_symmetry.space_group_name_H-M   'P 1'
#
loop_
_entity.id
_entity.type
_entity.pdbx_description
1 polymer ?
#
loop_
_entity_poly.entity_id
_entity_poly.type
_entity_poly.pdbx_seq_one_letter_code
_entity_poly.pdbx_strand_id
1 'polypeptide(L)'
;MLEYLNLKLDGLGVGESSLNIWMKNGRLRYSYDVEQEDGPAMILNVSRERASYFLKNLENLNLYRWKEQYFGEKKEKRREISALSSRWYLLYKEVDKEAREFQGLNDFPKEWESLMSLIADLTVDMDCLRFNELSAFSLDVRDCREQILWNPLSKEENSVEVEYQEFLQISRTNKKLIYQQYINNIFTVKHEYNIPNIVDYLLGNIERYFSTFSEKEQEDAGEASSKVIISLYFQNGTKRVLRRTYDRYGLPDDWDDFLDDFRKTLAYHGVFGILFDSGLYHHGVKEEEYIYLSCIFEPNGKTYYYRSKEDNLSIGDFVLVPSTKQENAETVVMISEIMYCKKEDVPYPLEKTKFIVRKIDDGGFYNFLSQNNPDEEA
;
A
#
# COMPACT_ATOMS: atom_id res chain seq x y z
N MET A 1 -10.26 16.75 2.74
CA MET A 1 -10.02 15.33 2.34
C MET A 1 -10.51 14.44 3.47
N LEU A 2 -11.17 13.32 3.16
CA LEU A 2 -11.67 12.39 4.19
C LEU A 2 -10.50 11.83 5.02
N GLU A 3 -10.65 11.77 6.35
CA GLU A 3 -9.78 10.99 7.22
C GLU A 3 -10.46 9.66 7.56
N TYR A 4 -11.70 9.70 8.07
CA TYR A 4 -12.53 8.53 8.29
C TYR A 4 -14.03 8.85 8.32
N LEU A 5 -14.84 7.82 8.07
CA LEU A 5 -16.29 7.80 8.13
C LEU A 5 -16.71 6.46 8.74
N ASN A 6 -17.40 6.48 9.88
CA ASN A 6 -18.03 5.31 10.48
C ASN A 6 -19.55 5.47 10.40
N LEU A 7 -20.21 4.50 9.77
CA LEU A 7 -21.66 4.43 9.64
C LEU A 7 -22.17 3.22 10.40
N LYS A 8 -23.12 3.44 11.29
CA LYS A 8 -23.86 2.38 11.97
C LYS A 8 -25.33 2.46 11.64
N LEU A 9 -25.92 1.31 11.29
CA LEU A 9 -27.34 1.18 10.99
C LEU A 9 -27.95 0.12 11.93
N ASP A 10 -28.99 0.52 12.64
CA ASP A 10 -29.73 -0.31 13.60
C ASP A 10 -31.22 -0.29 13.21
N GLY A 11 -31.74 -1.41 12.71
CA GLY A 11 -33.15 -1.54 12.30
C GLY A 11 -33.37 -2.57 11.18
N LEU A 12 -34.63 -3.04 11.06
CA LEU A 12 -35.12 -4.12 10.15
C LEU A 12 -34.93 -5.57 10.60
N GLY A 13 -34.61 -5.82 11.89
CA GLY A 13 -34.56 -7.19 12.43
C GLY A 13 -33.33 -8.00 12.04
N VAL A 14 -32.25 -7.34 11.59
CA VAL A 14 -31.03 -7.97 11.04
C VAL A 14 -29.78 -7.76 11.92
N GLY A 15 -29.90 -7.15 13.11
CA GLY A 15 -28.76 -6.85 14.01
C GLY A 15 -28.11 -5.50 13.75
N GLU A 16 -27.15 -5.09 14.60
CA GLU A 16 -26.37 -3.85 14.42
C GLU A 16 -25.35 -4.08 13.30
N SER A 17 -25.39 -3.27 12.25
CA SER A 17 -24.38 -3.31 11.18
C SER A 17 -23.50 -2.07 11.24
N SER A 18 -22.20 -2.29 11.06
CA SER A 18 -21.15 -1.29 11.23
C SER A 18 -20.26 -1.29 9.99
N LEU A 19 -20.20 -0.15 9.31
CA LEU A 19 -19.32 0.10 8.17
C LEU A 19 -18.31 1.18 8.55
N ASN A 20 -17.04 0.83 8.45
CA ASN A 20 -15.93 1.75 8.65
C ASN A 20 -15.30 2.04 7.30
N ILE A 21 -15.09 3.32 6.96
CA ILE A 21 -14.37 3.77 5.76
C ILE A 21 -13.28 4.72 6.24
N TRP A 22 -12.04 4.55 5.84
CA TRP A 22 -10.95 5.44 6.27
C TRP A 22 -9.81 5.53 5.26
N MET A 23 -9.02 6.59 5.41
CA MET A 23 -7.77 6.76 4.67
C MET A 23 -6.61 6.18 5.48
N LYS A 24 -5.76 5.36 4.85
CA LYS A 24 -4.48 4.92 5.40
C LYS A 24 -3.44 4.91 4.28
N ASN A 25 -2.30 5.57 4.50
CA ASN A 25 -1.21 5.70 3.52
C ASN A 25 -1.71 6.22 2.16
N GLY A 26 -2.56 7.26 2.17
CA GLY A 26 -3.13 7.84 0.95
C GLY A 26 -4.19 7.00 0.25
N ARG A 27 -4.68 5.91 0.88
CA ARG A 27 -5.64 4.99 0.26
C ARG A 27 -6.90 4.81 1.07
N LEU A 28 -8.01 4.71 0.34
CA LEU A 28 -9.31 4.44 0.90
C LEU A 28 -9.45 2.95 1.22
N ARG A 29 -9.86 2.65 2.44
CA ARG A 29 -10.16 1.31 2.94
C ARG A 29 -11.54 1.30 3.54
N TYR A 30 -12.14 0.12 3.59
CA TYR A 30 -13.32 -0.07 4.41
C TYR A 30 -13.33 -1.44 5.09
N SER A 31 -14.08 -1.56 6.17
CA SER A 31 -14.36 -2.82 6.83
C SER A 31 -15.80 -2.85 7.27
N TYR A 32 -16.34 -4.06 7.38
CA TYR A 32 -17.71 -4.28 7.79
C TYR A 32 -17.75 -5.34 8.88
N ASP A 33 -18.44 -5.03 9.97
CA ASP A 33 -18.66 -5.98 11.05
C ASP A 33 -19.95 -6.75 10.75
N VAL A 34 -19.84 -8.02 10.39
CA VAL A 34 -20.98 -8.96 10.41
C VAL A 34 -20.98 -9.61 11.79
N GLU A 35 -22.07 -9.50 12.56
CA GLU A 35 -22.20 -10.13 13.88
C GLU A 35 -22.13 -11.69 13.86
N GLN A 36 -21.94 -12.34 12.69
CA GLN A 36 -22.16 -13.79 12.52
C GLN A 36 -20.94 -14.65 12.13
N GLU A 37 -19.71 -14.14 12.00
CA GLU A 37 -18.54 -15.00 11.78
C GLU A 37 -17.48 -14.86 12.88
N ASP A 38 -17.06 -16.00 13.45
CA ASP A 38 -15.88 -16.12 14.32
C ASP A 38 -14.62 -15.78 13.49
N GLY A 39 -14.31 -14.50 13.35
CA GLY A 39 -13.17 -14.02 12.56
C GLY A 39 -12.97 -12.51 12.68
N PRO A 40 -11.76 -12.00 12.38
CA PRO A 40 -11.55 -10.56 12.29
C PRO A 40 -12.37 -9.98 11.13
N ALA A 41 -12.87 -8.75 11.30
CA ALA A 41 -13.56 -8.03 10.23
C ALA A 41 -12.68 -7.96 8.97
N MET A 42 -13.27 -8.23 7.82
CA MET A 42 -12.54 -8.19 6.55
C MET A 42 -12.22 -6.73 6.19
N ILE A 43 -10.94 -6.37 6.18
CA ILE A 43 -10.46 -5.06 5.73
C ILE A 43 -10.24 -5.11 4.21
N LEU A 44 -10.90 -4.21 3.49
CA LEU A 44 -10.96 -4.18 2.03
C LEU A 44 -10.34 -2.87 1.49
N ASN A 45 -9.25 -2.99 0.72
CA ASN A 45 -8.57 -1.86 0.05
C ASN A 45 -9.25 -1.45 -1.25
N VAL A 46 -9.60 -0.18 -1.45
CA VAL A 46 -10.36 0.26 -2.65
C VAL A 46 -9.40 0.62 -3.78
N SER A 47 -9.71 0.21 -5.03
CA SER A 47 -8.92 0.61 -6.20
C SER A 47 -8.87 2.13 -6.35
N ARG A 48 -7.77 2.68 -6.91
CA ARG A 48 -7.57 4.13 -7.02
C ARG A 48 -8.71 4.84 -7.75
N GLU A 49 -9.23 4.24 -8.83
CA GLU A 49 -10.32 4.81 -9.63
C GLU A 49 -11.61 4.94 -8.81
N ARG A 50 -11.99 3.86 -8.12
CA ARG A 50 -13.19 3.84 -7.26
C ARG A 50 -13.04 4.73 -6.04
N ALA A 51 -11.85 4.74 -5.44
CA ALA A 51 -11.53 5.63 -4.32
C ALA A 51 -11.65 7.10 -4.74
N SER A 52 -11.08 7.47 -5.88
CA SER A 52 -11.14 8.83 -6.43
C SER A 52 -12.59 9.25 -6.74
N TYR A 53 -13.37 8.36 -7.36
CA TYR A 53 -14.79 8.59 -7.60
C TYR A 53 -15.57 8.78 -6.28
N PHE A 54 -15.38 7.88 -5.31
CA PHE A 54 -16.06 7.96 -4.03
C PHE A 54 -15.72 9.27 -3.28
N LEU A 55 -14.44 9.59 -3.14
CA LEU A 55 -13.97 10.77 -2.39
C LEU A 55 -14.48 12.07 -3.01
N LYS A 56 -14.42 12.19 -4.34
CA LYS A 56 -14.93 13.36 -5.08
C LYS A 56 -16.43 13.56 -4.88
N ASN A 57 -17.21 12.47 -4.94
CA ASN A 57 -18.66 12.58 -4.77
C ASN A 57 -19.06 12.77 -3.30
N LEU A 58 -18.32 12.21 -2.35
CA LEU A 58 -18.54 12.42 -0.92
C LEU A 58 -18.35 13.89 -0.54
N GLU A 59 -17.35 14.57 -1.11
CA GLU A 59 -17.13 16.01 -0.90
C GLU A 59 -18.33 16.86 -1.34
N ASN A 60 -18.97 16.49 -2.47
CA ASN A 60 -20.16 17.19 -2.98
C ASN A 60 -21.38 17.08 -2.05
N LEU A 61 -21.45 16.07 -1.19
CA LEU A 61 -22.54 15.90 -0.23
C LEU A 61 -22.46 16.89 0.95
N ASN A 62 -21.32 17.56 1.13
CA ASN A 62 -21.11 18.59 2.15
C ASN A 62 -21.60 18.16 3.55
N LEU A 63 -21.20 16.96 4.01
CA LEU A 63 -21.64 16.37 5.29
C LEU A 63 -21.42 17.33 6.47
N TYR A 64 -20.37 18.14 6.43
CA TYR A 64 -20.10 19.18 7.42
C TYR A 64 -21.20 20.27 7.55
N ARG A 65 -22.21 20.31 6.67
CA ARG A 65 -23.37 21.22 6.78
C ARG A 65 -24.63 20.54 7.33
N TRP A 66 -24.60 19.23 7.55
CA TRP A 66 -25.75 18.49 8.06
C TRP A 66 -26.05 18.92 9.51
N LYS A 67 -27.32 18.74 9.90
CA LYS A 67 -27.76 18.90 11.29
C LYS A 67 -27.22 17.71 12.10
N GLU A 68 -26.84 17.93 13.34
CA GLU A 68 -26.28 16.84 14.17
C GLU A 68 -27.34 15.81 14.58
N GLN A 69 -28.62 16.20 14.59
CA GLN A 69 -29.72 15.37 15.08
C GLN A 69 -30.92 15.43 14.13
N TYR A 70 -31.41 14.26 13.72
CA TYR A 70 -32.59 14.06 12.87
C TYR A 70 -33.60 13.16 13.58
N PHE A 71 -34.62 13.76 14.20
CA PHE A 71 -35.67 13.02 14.90
C PHE A 71 -37.02 13.45 14.36
N GLY A 72 -37.84 12.50 13.92
CA GLY A 72 -39.16 12.80 13.37
C GLY A 72 -40.03 13.56 14.37
N GLU A 73 -40.59 14.70 13.95
CA GLU A 73 -41.57 15.45 14.73
C GLU A 73 -42.93 14.74 14.72
N LYS A 74 -43.09 13.71 15.55
CA LYS A 74 -44.38 13.39 16.15
C LYS A 74 -44.19 13.19 17.64
N LYS A 75 -45.04 13.87 18.42
CA LYS A 75 -45.24 13.65 19.86
C LYS A 75 -45.73 12.22 20.09
N GLU A 76 -44.88 11.22 19.90
CA GLU A 76 -45.12 9.89 20.43
C GLU A 76 -44.83 9.97 21.92
N LYS A 77 -45.92 10.04 22.70
CA LYS A 77 -45.89 9.70 24.11
C LYS A 77 -45.04 8.44 24.24
N ARG A 78 -43.94 8.51 24.98
CA ARG A 78 -43.16 7.36 25.47
C ARG A 78 -44.06 6.14 25.71
N ARG A 79 -44.22 5.29 24.71
CA ARG A 79 -44.84 3.97 24.74
C ARG A 79 -44.75 3.45 23.32
N GLU A 80 -43.93 2.41 23.18
CA GLU A 80 -43.74 1.58 21.97
C GLU A 80 -42.86 2.23 20.90
N ILE A 81 -41.53 2.14 21.10
CA ILE A 81 -40.59 2.02 19.99
C ILE A 81 -41.07 0.76 19.23
N SER A 82 -41.74 0.95 18.09
CA SER A 82 -42.21 -0.16 17.28
C SER A 82 -41.01 -0.96 16.78
N ALA A 83 -41.19 -2.26 16.52
CA ALA A 83 -40.15 -3.17 16.03
C ALA A 83 -39.58 -2.80 14.63
N LEU A 84 -39.93 -1.63 14.07
CA LEU A 84 -39.57 -1.16 12.73
C LEU A 84 -38.88 0.22 12.75
N SER A 85 -38.37 0.68 13.90
CA SER A 85 -37.58 1.92 13.93
C SER A 85 -36.22 1.75 13.28
N SER A 86 -35.85 2.66 12.37
CA SER A 86 -34.52 2.75 11.77
C SER A 86 -33.71 3.84 12.45
N ARG A 87 -32.74 3.43 13.25
CA ARG A 87 -31.77 4.27 13.91
C ARG A 87 -30.45 4.24 13.13
N TRP A 88 -29.79 5.38 13.04
CA TRP A 88 -28.51 5.48 12.38
C TRP A 88 -27.57 6.43 13.13
N TYR A 89 -26.28 6.14 13.03
CA TYR A 89 -25.19 6.97 13.55
C TYR A 89 -24.13 7.12 12.47
N LEU A 90 -23.62 8.33 12.32
CA LEU A 90 -22.56 8.66 11.36
C LEU A 90 -21.52 9.52 12.08
N LEU A 91 -20.31 8.99 12.18
CA LEU A 91 -19.14 9.74 12.65
C LEU A 91 -18.27 10.05 11.43
N TYR A 92 -17.95 11.33 11.21
CA TYR A 92 -17.24 11.80 10.03
C TYR A 92 -16.12 12.76 10.40
N LYS A 93 -14.94 12.56 9.82
CA LYS A 93 -13.79 13.44 10.03
C LYS A 93 -13.05 13.70 8.72
N GLU A 94 -12.70 14.95 8.49
CA GLU A 94 -11.76 15.36 7.46
C GLU A 94 -10.38 15.67 8.07
N VAL A 95 -9.34 15.54 7.26
CA VAL A 95 -7.96 15.93 7.62
C VAL A 95 -7.96 17.38 8.13
N ASP A 96 -7.29 17.60 9.26
CA ASP A 96 -7.15 18.89 9.96
C ASP A 96 -8.47 19.54 10.43
N LYS A 97 -9.59 18.79 10.47
CA LYS A 97 -10.86 19.25 11.04
C LYS A 97 -11.27 18.42 12.26
N GLU A 98 -12.12 19.03 13.09
CA GLU A 98 -12.78 18.30 14.18
C GLU A 98 -13.74 17.24 13.63
N ALA A 99 -13.80 16.11 14.32
CA ALA A 99 -14.77 15.06 14.00
C ALA A 99 -16.19 15.55 14.29
N ARG A 100 -17.13 15.19 13.43
CA ARG A 100 -18.56 15.50 13.59
C ARG A 100 -19.36 14.23 13.75
N GLU A 101 -20.32 14.28 14.67
CA GLU A 101 -21.25 13.20 14.96
C GLU A 101 -22.65 13.59 14.48
N PHE A 102 -23.29 12.67 13.77
CA PHE A 102 -24.65 12.80 13.29
C PHE A 102 -25.44 11.58 13.71
N GLN A 103 -26.69 11.78 14.11
CA GLN A 103 -27.59 10.70 14.47
C GLN A 103 -29.01 10.98 14.03
N GLY A 104 -29.76 9.91 13.80
CA GLY A 104 -31.19 10.04 13.56
C GLY A 104 -32.00 8.80 13.88
N LEU A 105 -33.32 9.03 13.98
CA LEU A 105 -34.32 8.01 14.24
C LEU A 105 -35.53 8.29 13.34
N ASN A 106 -35.77 7.41 12.37
CA ASN A 106 -36.87 7.51 11.41
C ASN A 106 -36.91 8.83 10.60
N ASP A 107 -35.82 9.60 10.62
CA ASP A 107 -35.66 10.86 9.89
C ASP A 107 -34.22 10.95 9.37
N PHE A 108 -34.06 11.56 8.20
CA PHE A 108 -32.82 11.49 7.43
C PHE A 108 -32.52 12.83 6.73
N PRO A 109 -31.23 13.17 6.55
CA PRO A 109 -30.82 14.29 5.70
C PRO A 109 -31.38 14.18 4.27
N LYS A 110 -31.59 15.32 3.60
CA LYS A 110 -32.08 15.35 2.21
C LYS A 110 -31.16 14.58 1.26
N GLU A 111 -29.85 14.62 1.51
CA GLU A 111 -28.81 13.97 0.72
C GLU A 111 -28.53 12.51 1.18
N TRP A 112 -29.32 11.95 2.09
CA TRP A 112 -29.09 10.61 2.65
C TRP A 112 -29.10 9.50 1.60
N GLU A 113 -30.07 9.50 0.68
CA GLU A 113 -30.12 8.51 -0.40
C GLU A 113 -28.86 8.56 -1.28
N SER A 114 -28.32 9.75 -1.52
CA SER A 114 -27.07 9.92 -2.28
C SER A 114 -25.87 9.36 -1.52
N LEU A 115 -25.78 9.57 -0.20
CA LEU A 115 -24.75 8.94 0.64
C LEU A 115 -24.84 7.41 0.58
N MET A 116 -26.05 6.87 0.76
CA MET A 116 -26.26 5.42 0.76
C MET A 116 -25.97 4.79 -0.61
N SER A 117 -26.30 5.47 -1.71
CA SER A 117 -25.92 5.03 -3.06
C SER A 117 -24.40 5.00 -3.26
N LEU A 118 -23.68 6.05 -2.82
CA LEU A 118 -22.21 6.08 -2.91
C LEU A 118 -21.56 4.97 -2.09
N ILE A 119 -22.11 4.70 -0.90
CA ILE A 119 -21.66 3.60 -0.05
C ILE A 119 -21.93 2.27 -0.73
N ALA A 120 -23.14 2.03 -1.24
CA ALA A 120 -23.49 0.79 -1.94
C ALA A 120 -22.58 0.52 -3.14
N ASP A 121 -22.27 1.56 -3.94
CA ASP A 121 -21.34 1.46 -5.07
C ASP A 121 -19.90 1.15 -4.61
N LEU A 122 -19.45 1.75 -3.50
CA LEU A 122 -18.14 1.47 -2.90
C LEU A 122 -18.07 0.04 -2.35
N THR A 123 -19.18 -0.46 -1.83
CA THR A 123 -19.29 -1.75 -1.16
C THR A 123 -19.90 -2.82 -2.06
N VAL A 124 -19.99 -2.63 -3.39
CA VAL A 124 -20.60 -3.61 -4.31
C VAL A 124 -19.91 -4.99 -4.30
N ASP A 125 -18.66 -5.02 -3.84
CA ASP A 125 -17.84 -6.23 -3.72
C ASP A 125 -18.00 -6.94 -2.37
N MET A 126 -18.92 -6.48 -1.51
CA MET A 126 -19.09 -6.96 -0.13
C MET A 126 -19.60 -8.40 0.02
N ASP A 127 -20.01 -9.06 -1.06
CA ASP A 127 -20.35 -10.48 -0.98
C ASP A 127 -19.08 -11.26 -0.66
N CYS A 128 -18.86 -11.64 0.60
CA CYS A 128 -17.82 -12.59 0.99
C CYS A 128 -17.90 -13.92 0.21
N LEU A 129 -19.09 -14.23 -0.33
CA LEU A 129 -19.34 -15.32 -1.27
C LEU A 129 -18.70 -15.10 -2.66
N ARG A 130 -18.43 -13.87 -3.08
CA ARG A 130 -17.81 -13.57 -4.39
C ARG A 130 -16.34 -13.92 -4.44
N PHE A 131 -15.57 -13.65 -3.39
CA PHE A 131 -14.13 -13.93 -3.37
C PHE A 131 -13.79 -15.24 -2.67
N ASN A 132 -14.56 -16.27 -3.01
CA ASN A 132 -14.35 -17.62 -2.53
C ASN A 132 -13.82 -18.53 -3.63
N GLU A 133 -13.54 -18.01 -4.83
CA GLU A 133 -13.19 -18.85 -5.97
C GLU A 133 -11.76 -19.34 -5.94
N LEU A 134 -10.82 -18.65 -5.29
CA LEU A 134 -9.44 -19.14 -5.18
C LEU A 134 -9.30 -20.32 -4.20
N SER A 135 -8.77 -21.45 -4.67
CA SER A 135 -8.38 -22.59 -3.85
C SER A 135 -6.94 -22.48 -3.33
N ALA A 136 -6.06 -21.82 -4.07
CA ALA A 136 -4.69 -21.56 -3.69
C ALA A 136 -4.11 -20.36 -4.45
N PHE A 137 -3.00 -19.83 -3.92
CA PHE A 137 -2.21 -18.77 -4.54
C PHE A 137 -0.72 -19.06 -4.33
N SER A 138 0.11 -18.69 -5.30
CA SER A 138 1.56 -18.69 -5.13
C SER A 138 2.25 -17.53 -5.83
N LEU A 139 3.35 -17.09 -5.24
CA LEU A 139 4.28 -16.08 -5.74
C LEU A 139 5.68 -16.71 -5.82
N ASP A 140 6.34 -16.60 -6.98
CA ASP A 140 7.74 -17.00 -7.18
C ASP A 140 8.51 -15.77 -7.67
N VAL A 141 9.34 -15.19 -6.81
CA VAL A 141 10.16 -13.99 -7.09
C VAL A 141 11.60 -14.43 -7.30
N ARG A 142 12.23 -13.92 -8.36
CA ARG A 142 13.63 -14.19 -8.68
C ARG A 142 14.38 -12.91 -8.93
N ASP A 143 15.61 -12.88 -8.45
CA ASP A 143 16.47 -11.73 -8.56
C ASP A 143 17.94 -12.15 -8.61
N CYS A 144 18.75 -11.43 -9.37
CA CYS A 144 20.19 -11.66 -9.45
C CYS A 144 20.91 -10.43 -8.90
N ARG A 145 21.74 -10.60 -7.87
CA ARG A 145 22.49 -9.50 -7.27
C ARG A 145 23.96 -9.85 -7.13
N GLU A 146 24.79 -8.82 -7.22
CA GLU A 146 26.16 -8.90 -6.78
C GLU A 146 26.20 -8.88 -5.24
N GLN A 147 26.70 -9.95 -4.63
CA GLN A 147 26.92 -10.03 -3.19
C GLN A 147 28.41 -9.77 -2.91
N ILE A 148 28.67 -8.77 -2.07
CA ILE A 148 30.02 -8.53 -1.54
C ILE A 148 30.22 -9.47 -0.34
N LEU A 149 31.10 -10.44 -0.51
CA LEU A 149 31.51 -11.37 0.52
C LEU A 149 32.77 -10.82 1.20
N TRP A 150 32.59 -10.32 2.41
CA TRP A 150 33.71 -9.99 3.29
C TRP A 150 34.31 -11.28 3.86
N ASN A 151 35.59 -11.53 3.55
CA ASN A 151 36.34 -12.59 4.19
C ASN A 151 37.06 -12.02 5.44
N PRO A 152 36.64 -12.36 6.67
CA PRO A 152 37.25 -11.80 7.88
C PRO A 152 38.69 -12.29 8.11
N LEU A 153 39.11 -13.38 7.46
CA LEU A 153 40.45 -13.95 7.59
C LEU A 153 41.44 -13.31 6.62
N SER A 154 41.07 -13.19 5.33
CA SER A 154 41.92 -12.51 4.35
C SER A 154 41.78 -10.99 4.38
N LYS A 155 40.70 -10.47 4.98
CA LYS A 155 40.30 -9.05 4.93
C LYS A 155 40.11 -8.53 3.51
N GLU A 156 39.68 -9.41 2.62
CA GLU A 156 39.39 -9.10 1.23
C GLU A 156 37.89 -9.18 0.99
N GLU A 157 37.41 -8.29 0.14
CA GLU A 157 36.07 -8.31 -0.41
C GLU A 157 36.12 -9.02 -1.76
N ASN A 158 35.28 -10.03 -1.92
CA ASN A 158 35.05 -10.64 -3.22
C ASN A 158 33.61 -10.39 -3.61
N SER A 159 33.39 -9.99 -4.85
CA SER A 159 32.05 -9.87 -5.38
C SER A 159 31.70 -11.11 -6.19
N VAL A 160 30.51 -11.64 -5.94
CA VAL A 160 29.97 -12.81 -6.65
C VAL A 160 28.52 -12.52 -7.00
N GLU A 161 28.14 -12.83 -8.24
CA GLU A 161 26.75 -12.79 -8.66
C GLU A 161 25.99 -13.97 -8.04
N VAL A 162 24.86 -13.67 -7.40
CA VAL A 162 24.04 -14.63 -6.66
C VAL A 162 22.60 -14.51 -7.14
N GLU A 163 22.01 -15.65 -7.51
CA GLU A 163 20.59 -15.77 -7.82
C GLU A 163 19.82 -16.03 -6.52
N TYR A 164 18.94 -15.12 -6.15
CA TYR A 164 17.99 -15.28 -5.06
C TYR A 164 16.63 -15.65 -5.64
N GLN A 165 16.02 -16.68 -5.07
CA GLN A 165 14.64 -17.04 -5.39
C GLN A 165 13.83 -17.22 -4.11
N GLU A 166 12.63 -16.66 -4.10
CA GLU A 166 11.69 -16.77 -3.00
C GLU A 166 10.33 -17.22 -3.47
N PHE A 167 9.77 -18.19 -2.75
CA PHE A 167 8.49 -18.79 -3.07
C PHE A 167 7.55 -18.68 -1.88
N LEU A 168 6.40 -18.05 -2.10
CA LEU A 168 5.31 -17.94 -1.14
C LEU A 168 4.09 -18.67 -1.68
N GLN A 169 3.45 -19.50 -0.86
CA GLN A 169 2.25 -20.24 -1.23
C GLN A 169 1.23 -20.25 -0.10
N ILE A 170 -0.04 -20.15 -0.45
CA ILE A 170 -1.18 -20.31 0.44
C ILE A 170 -2.21 -21.25 -0.19
N SER A 171 -2.86 -22.10 0.61
CA SER A 171 -3.88 -23.04 0.11
C SER A 171 -5.00 -23.29 1.11
N ARG A 172 -6.25 -23.29 0.64
CA ARG A 172 -7.43 -23.67 1.45
C ARG A 172 -7.40 -25.12 1.87
N THR A 173 -6.90 -26.02 1.00
CA THR A 173 -6.91 -27.46 1.23
C THR A 173 -6.10 -27.85 2.47
N ASN A 174 -4.89 -27.28 2.60
CA ASN A 174 -4.01 -27.58 3.72
C ASN A 174 -4.10 -26.54 4.85
N LYS A 175 -4.78 -25.41 4.60
CA LYS A 175 -4.89 -24.27 5.51
C LYS A 175 -3.53 -23.77 6.02
N LYS A 176 -2.54 -23.75 5.12
CA LYS A 176 -1.16 -23.36 5.41
C LYS A 176 -0.69 -22.24 4.51
N LEU A 177 0.21 -21.44 5.05
CA LEU A 177 1.10 -20.56 4.33
C LEU A 177 2.50 -21.17 4.37
N ILE A 178 3.14 -21.32 3.21
CA ILE A 178 4.49 -21.82 3.05
C ILE A 178 5.33 -20.70 2.44
N TYR A 179 6.48 -20.42 3.06
CA TYR A 179 7.44 -19.46 2.56
C TYR A 179 8.82 -20.12 2.48
N GLN A 180 9.48 -20.00 1.34
CA GLN A 180 10.67 -20.74 0.97
C GLN A 180 11.69 -19.82 0.32
N GLN A 181 12.97 -20.01 0.66
CA GLN A 181 14.07 -19.24 0.10
C GLN A 181 15.10 -20.18 -0.53
N TYR A 182 15.68 -19.70 -1.62
CA TYR A 182 16.69 -20.38 -2.40
C TYR A 182 17.80 -19.40 -2.74
N ILE A 183 19.04 -19.88 -2.69
CA ILE A 183 20.23 -19.12 -3.11
C ILE A 183 20.97 -19.99 -4.11
N ASN A 184 21.21 -19.47 -5.32
CA ASN A 184 21.80 -20.21 -6.45
C ASN A 184 21.10 -21.55 -6.70
N ASN A 185 19.75 -21.53 -6.69
CA ASN A 185 18.88 -22.70 -6.81
C ASN A 185 19.04 -23.75 -5.70
N ILE A 186 19.79 -23.46 -4.64
CA ILE A 186 19.91 -24.33 -3.45
C ILE A 186 18.86 -23.88 -2.44
N PHE A 187 18.05 -24.83 -1.99
CA PHE A 187 17.05 -24.58 -0.95
C PHE A 187 17.72 -24.28 0.39
N THR A 188 17.49 -23.07 0.93
CA THR A 188 18.17 -22.61 2.16
C THR A 188 17.24 -22.56 3.36
N VAL A 189 15.98 -22.13 3.18
CA VAL A 189 15.06 -21.88 4.29
C VAL A 189 13.64 -22.33 3.95
N LYS A 190 12.94 -22.88 4.95
CA LYS A 190 11.49 -23.15 4.92
C LYS A 190 10.82 -22.58 6.16
N HIS A 191 9.75 -21.84 5.95
CA HIS A 191 8.76 -21.54 6.96
C HIS A 191 7.41 -22.14 6.57
N GLU A 192 6.72 -22.70 7.55
CA GLU A 192 5.39 -23.30 7.38
C GLU A 192 4.49 -22.86 8.52
N TYR A 193 3.38 -22.21 8.18
CA TYR A 193 2.46 -21.61 9.13
C TYR A 193 1.09 -22.24 8.98
N ASN A 194 0.52 -22.71 10.10
CA ASN A 194 -0.87 -23.13 10.15
C ASN A 194 -1.76 -21.90 10.34
N ILE A 195 -2.62 -21.62 9.36
CA ILE A 195 -3.43 -20.40 9.33
C ILE A 195 -4.94 -20.70 9.12
N PRO A 196 -5.53 -21.65 9.86
CA PRO A 196 -6.88 -22.14 9.58
C PRO A 196 -7.99 -21.09 9.69
N ASN A 197 -7.76 -20.02 10.43
CA ASN A 197 -8.74 -18.98 10.72
C ASN A 197 -8.62 -17.75 9.81
N ILE A 198 -7.53 -17.64 9.03
CA ILE A 198 -7.26 -16.46 8.19
C ILE A 198 -7.02 -16.80 6.72
N VAL A 199 -6.98 -18.09 6.36
CA VAL A 199 -6.73 -18.53 4.98
C VAL A 199 -7.78 -18.01 3.99
N ASP A 200 -9.05 -18.02 4.39
CA ASP A 200 -10.16 -17.56 3.55
C ASP A 200 -10.12 -16.03 3.38
N TYR A 201 -9.77 -15.31 4.45
CA TYR A 201 -9.52 -13.85 4.42
C TYR A 201 -8.39 -13.50 3.44
N LEU A 202 -7.23 -14.14 3.56
CA LEU A 202 -6.07 -13.85 2.70
C LEU A 202 -6.36 -14.16 1.23
N LEU A 203 -6.96 -15.31 0.93
CA LEU A 203 -7.30 -15.69 -0.44
C LEU A 203 -8.40 -14.81 -1.05
N GLY A 204 -9.40 -14.40 -0.27
CA GLY A 204 -10.42 -13.46 -0.74
C GLY A 204 -9.82 -12.10 -1.08
N ASN A 205 -8.90 -11.59 -0.25
CA ASN A 205 -8.16 -10.37 -0.55
C ASN A 205 -7.32 -10.50 -1.83
N ILE A 206 -6.57 -11.59 -1.98
CA ILE A 206 -5.77 -11.88 -3.18
C ILE A 206 -6.65 -11.87 -4.44
N GLU A 207 -7.77 -12.60 -4.41
CA GLU A 207 -8.69 -12.69 -5.55
C GLU A 207 -9.17 -11.31 -6.00
N ARG A 208 -9.50 -10.46 -5.03
CA ARG A 208 -9.92 -9.08 -5.27
C ARG A 208 -8.82 -8.22 -5.86
N TYR A 209 -7.59 -8.28 -5.35
CA TYR A 209 -6.44 -7.54 -5.90
C TYR A 209 -6.22 -7.86 -7.39
N PHE A 210 -6.38 -9.12 -7.78
CA PHE A 210 -6.16 -9.56 -9.15
C PHE A 210 -7.41 -9.54 -10.04
N SER A 211 -8.59 -9.24 -9.50
CA SER A 211 -9.87 -9.27 -10.24
C SER A 211 -9.89 -8.31 -11.45
N THR A 212 -9.31 -7.12 -11.30
CA THR A 212 -9.22 -6.10 -12.37
C THR A 212 -7.82 -5.98 -12.96
N PHE A 213 -6.86 -6.78 -12.50
CA PHE A 213 -5.48 -6.67 -12.94
C PHE A 213 -5.32 -7.21 -14.37
N SER A 214 -4.60 -6.48 -15.21
CA SER A 214 -4.45 -6.80 -16.64
C SER A 214 -3.78 -8.16 -16.85
N GLU A 215 -4.36 -8.97 -17.73
CA GLU A 215 -3.76 -10.23 -18.20
C GLU A 215 -2.71 -10.04 -19.27
N LYS A 216 -2.68 -8.88 -19.94
CA LYS A 216 -1.74 -8.64 -21.05
C LYS A 216 -0.32 -8.99 -20.64
N GLU A 217 0.35 -9.77 -21.48
CA GLU A 217 1.76 -10.03 -21.30
C GLU A 217 2.53 -8.72 -21.39
N GLN A 218 3.44 -8.54 -20.44
CA GLN A 218 4.37 -7.43 -20.45
C GLN A 218 5.55 -7.84 -21.32
N GLU A 219 6.09 -6.91 -22.12
CA GLU A 219 7.35 -7.15 -22.82
C GLU A 219 8.46 -7.42 -21.79
N ASP A 220 9.34 -8.38 -22.10
CA ASP A 220 10.44 -8.75 -21.22
C ASP A 220 11.38 -7.54 -21.06
N ALA A 221 11.52 -7.03 -19.84
CA ALA A 221 12.35 -5.86 -19.53
C ALA A 221 13.87 -6.17 -19.57
N GLY A 222 14.25 -7.34 -20.05
CA GLY A 222 15.63 -7.82 -20.17
C GLY A 222 16.01 -8.82 -19.08
N GLU A 223 17.21 -9.40 -19.20
CA GLU A 223 17.71 -10.41 -18.26
C GLU A 223 18.03 -9.84 -16.87
N ALA A 224 18.30 -8.53 -16.76
CA ALA A 224 18.77 -7.92 -15.51
C ALA A 224 17.65 -7.51 -14.53
N SER A 225 16.38 -7.54 -14.95
CA SER A 225 15.27 -7.16 -14.07
C SER A 225 14.85 -8.34 -13.20
N SER A 226 14.61 -8.10 -11.91
CA SER A 226 13.96 -9.07 -11.03
C SER A 226 12.60 -9.47 -11.61
N LYS A 227 12.27 -10.77 -11.54
CA LYS A 227 11.07 -11.35 -12.17
C LYS A 227 10.13 -11.93 -11.12
N VAL A 228 8.84 -11.93 -11.43
CA VAL A 228 7.83 -12.58 -10.59
C VAL A 228 6.85 -13.42 -11.40
N ILE A 229 6.52 -14.59 -10.87
CA ILE A 229 5.46 -15.45 -11.36
C ILE A 229 4.36 -15.52 -10.31
N ILE A 230 3.20 -14.98 -10.67
CA ILE A 230 1.99 -14.95 -9.85
C ILE A 230 1.06 -16.05 -10.37
N SER A 231 0.71 -17.02 -9.52
CA SER A 231 -0.23 -18.09 -9.89
C SER A 231 -1.47 -18.08 -8.99
N LEU A 232 -2.63 -17.99 -9.62
CA LEU A 232 -3.95 -18.05 -9.01
C LEU A 232 -4.59 -19.38 -9.39
N TYR A 233 -4.99 -20.17 -8.41
CA TYR A 233 -5.62 -21.47 -8.61
C TYR A 233 -7.07 -21.39 -8.13
N PHE A 234 -8.03 -21.68 -9.01
CA PHE A 234 -9.45 -21.56 -8.72
C PHE A 234 -10.05 -22.91 -8.31
N GLN A 235 -11.15 -22.88 -7.55
CA GLN A 235 -11.88 -24.06 -7.09
C GLN A 235 -12.47 -24.87 -8.25
N ASN A 236 -12.83 -24.21 -9.35
CA ASN A 236 -13.30 -24.87 -10.58
C ASN A 236 -12.18 -25.61 -11.35
N GLY A 237 -10.94 -25.60 -10.83
CA GLY A 237 -9.77 -26.25 -11.43
C GLY A 237 -9.04 -25.40 -12.48
N THR A 238 -9.54 -24.21 -12.82
CA THR A 238 -8.82 -23.28 -13.69
C THR A 238 -7.62 -22.66 -12.99
N LYS A 239 -6.63 -22.24 -13.77
CA LYS A 239 -5.40 -21.62 -13.29
C LYS A 239 -5.10 -20.38 -14.12
N ARG A 240 -4.77 -19.27 -13.45
CA ARG A 240 -4.28 -18.05 -14.07
C ARG A 240 -2.83 -17.82 -13.64
N VAL A 241 -1.95 -17.52 -14.61
CA VAL A 241 -0.51 -17.31 -14.37
C VAL A 241 -0.10 -16.00 -15.01
N LEU A 242 0.47 -15.11 -14.21
CA LEU A 242 1.01 -13.84 -14.64
C LEU A 242 2.53 -13.88 -14.50
N ARG A 243 3.25 -13.54 -15.56
CA ARG A 243 4.70 -13.37 -15.56
C ARG A 243 4.98 -11.90 -15.76
N ARG A 244 5.71 -11.30 -14.81
CA ARG A 244 5.89 -9.86 -14.73
C ARG A 244 7.31 -9.53 -14.28
N THR A 245 7.73 -8.30 -14.52
CA THR A 245 8.84 -7.70 -13.79
C THR A 245 8.43 -7.45 -12.35
N TYR A 246 9.37 -7.54 -11.41
CA TYR A 246 9.14 -7.29 -10.00
C TYR A 246 9.43 -5.82 -9.65
N ASP A 247 8.69 -4.94 -10.32
CA ASP A 247 8.82 -3.48 -10.27
C ASP A 247 7.46 -2.79 -10.54
N ARG A 248 7.41 -1.46 -10.56
CA ARG A 248 6.17 -0.67 -10.77
C ARG A 248 5.56 -0.83 -12.15
N TYR A 249 6.27 -1.38 -13.14
CA TYR A 249 5.72 -1.68 -14.45
C TYR A 249 4.93 -2.98 -14.45
N GLY A 250 5.48 -4.01 -13.78
CA GLY A 250 4.92 -5.35 -13.76
C GLY A 250 3.92 -5.61 -12.64
N LEU A 251 3.93 -4.78 -11.60
CA LEU A 251 3.11 -4.97 -10.40
C LEU A 251 1.92 -4.00 -10.34
N PRO A 252 0.84 -4.39 -9.65
CA PRO A 252 -0.22 -3.46 -9.26
C PRO A 252 0.35 -2.26 -8.48
N ASP A 253 -0.26 -1.08 -8.67
CA ASP A 253 0.13 0.13 -7.92
C ASP A 253 0.03 -0.07 -6.41
N ASP A 254 -0.78 -1.03 -5.97
CA ASP A 254 -1.09 -1.36 -4.58
C ASP A 254 -0.33 -2.54 -3.98
N TRP A 255 0.81 -2.89 -4.58
CA TRP A 255 1.64 -3.99 -4.14
C TRP A 255 2.05 -3.99 -2.66
N ASP A 256 2.39 -2.84 -2.06
CA ASP A 256 2.71 -2.79 -0.62
C ASP A 256 1.55 -3.22 0.28
N ASP A 257 0.34 -2.79 -0.05
CA ASP A 257 -0.84 -3.14 0.73
C ASP A 257 -1.19 -4.62 0.57
N PHE A 258 -0.88 -5.19 -0.60
CA PHE A 258 -0.99 -6.62 -0.83
C PHE A 258 0.02 -7.38 0.05
N LEU A 259 1.27 -6.93 0.12
CA LEU A 259 2.31 -7.54 0.95
C LEU A 259 2.09 -7.32 2.45
N ASP A 260 1.41 -6.25 2.86
CA ASP A 260 1.17 -5.89 4.28
C ASP A 260 0.42 -7.01 5.05
N ASP A 261 -0.54 -7.67 4.42
CA ASP A 261 -1.25 -8.81 5.03
C ASP A 261 -0.31 -10.00 5.31
N PHE A 262 0.61 -10.29 4.38
CA PHE A 262 1.64 -11.31 4.59
C PHE A 262 2.66 -10.87 5.63
N ARG A 263 3.14 -9.62 5.56
CA ARG A 263 4.08 -9.05 6.54
C ARG A 263 3.54 -9.18 7.95
N LYS A 264 2.28 -8.80 8.19
CA LYS A 264 1.63 -8.94 9.52
C LYS A 264 1.48 -10.38 9.96
N THR A 265 1.12 -11.27 9.03
CA THR A 265 0.99 -12.72 9.32
C THR A 265 2.34 -13.33 9.71
N LEU A 266 3.42 -12.88 9.08
CA LEU A 266 4.77 -13.38 9.27
C LEU A 266 5.56 -12.65 10.38
N ALA A 267 5.12 -11.45 10.79
CA ALA A 267 5.87 -10.51 11.63
C ALA A 267 6.44 -11.13 12.92
N TYR A 268 5.66 -11.98 13.61
CA TYR A 268 6.10 -12.64 14.85
C TYR A 268 7.28 -13.59 14.65
N HIS A 269 7.51 -14.05 13.42
CA HIS A 269 8.56 -15.01 13.06
C HIS A 269 9.72 -14.38 12.31
N GLY A 270 9.65 -13.06 12.08
CA GLY A 270 10.55 -12.32 11.22
C GLY A 270 10.12 -12.35 9.76
N VAL A 271 10.31 -11.22 9.09
CA VAL A 271 10.04 -11.04 7.66
C VAL A 271 11.33 -10.57 7.02
N PHE A 272 11.91 -11.42 6.19
CA PHE A 272 13.20 -11.18 5.56
C PHE A 272 13.11 -11.67 4.13
N GLY A 273 13.83 -11.03 3.21
CA GLY A 273 13.94 -11.52 1.84
C GLY A 273 13.57 -10.52 0.76
N ILE A 274 13.92 -10.87 -0.48
CA ILE A 274 13.72 -10.04 -1.67
C ILE A 274 12.23 -9.81 -1.98
N LEU A 275 11.34 -10.72 -1.58
CA LEU A 275 9.88 -10.58 -1.74
C LEU A 275 9.32 -9.40 -0.94
N PHE A 276 10.03 -8.94 0.09
CA PHE A 276 9.61 -7.80 0.91
C PHE A 276 10.56 -6.61 0.80
N ASP A 277 11.52 -6.66 -0.12
CA ASP A 277 12.48 -5.58 -0.34
C ASP A 277 11.87 -4.50 -1.25
N SER A 278 11.44 -3.39 -0.64
CA SER A 278 10.88 -2.26 -1.38
C SER A 278 11.87 -1.66 -2.39
N GLY A 279 13.18 -1.80 -2.13
CA GLY A 279 14.23 -1.40 -3.07
C GLY A 279 14.30 -2.25 -4.34
N LEU A 280 13.48 -3.30 -4.48
CA LEU A 280 13.25 -3.95 -5.78
C LEU A 280 12.00 -3.44 -6.45
N TYR A 281 10.87 -3.50 -5.74
CA TYR A 281 9.57 -3.38 -6.38
C TYR A 281 9.02 -1.95 -6.47
N HIS A 282 9.69 -0.96 -5.85
CA HIS A 282 9.33 0.46 -5.98
C HIS A 282 9.95 1.17 -7.17
N HIS A 283 10.81 0.51 -7.94
CA HIS A 283 11.43 1.11 -9.13
C HIS A 283 10.51 1.05 -10.34
N GLY A 284 10.75 1.93 -11.32
CA GLY A 284 10.06 2.00 -12.60
C GLY A 284 9.32 3.31 -12.78
N VAL A 285 9.85 4.21 -13.61
CA VAL A 285 9.23 5.50 -13.99
C VAL A 285 8.18 5.30 -15.08
N LYS A 286 6.89 5.52 -14.76
CA LYS A 286 5.82 5.43 -15.75
C LYS A 286 5.81 6.66 -16.66
N GLU A 287 5.08 6.57 -17.77
CA GLU A 287 4.93 7.68 -18.72
C GLU A 287 4.43 8.94 -17.99
N GLU A 288 5.05 10.09 -18.31
CA GLU A 288 4.79 11.40 -17.71
C GLU A 288 5.14 11.56 -16.22
N GLU A 289 5.78 10.57 -15.60
CA GLU A 289 6.28 10.70 -14.23
C GLU A 289 7.68 11.31 -14.17
N TYR A 290 7.95 11.97 -13.04
CA TYR A 290 9.24 12.53 -12.68
C TYR A 290 9.73 11.90 -11.38
N ILE A 291 11.02 11.58 -11.31
CA ILE A 291 11.66 11.09 -10.09
C ILE A 291 11.97 12.29 -9.20
N TYR A 292 11.35 12.32 -8.02
CA TYR A 292 11.63 13.23 -6.93
C TYR A 292 12.33 12.49 -5.79
N LEU A 293 13.33 13.15 -5.20
CA LEU A 293 14.09 12.64 -4.07
C LEU A 293 13.90 13.60 -2.92
N SER A 294 13.48 13.08 -1.76
CA SER A 294 13.54 13.81 -0.50
C SER A 294 14.90 13.54 0.14
N CYS A 295 15.76 14.55 0.23
CA CYS A 295 17.12 14.40 0.72
C CYS A 295 17.32 15.11 2.06
N ILE A 296 18.04 14.46 2.98
CA ILE A 296 18.44 15.03 4.27
C ILE A 296 19.95 15.28 4.29
N PHE A 297 20.32 16.46 4.79
CA PHE A 297 21.72 16.87 4.97
C PHE A 297 22.29 16.37 6.29
N GLU A 298 21.46 16.34 7.32
CA GLU A 298 21.84 15.98 8.69
C GLU A 298 20.77 15.07 9.31
N PRO A 299 21.14 14.18 10.24
CA PRO A 299 20.19 13.38 10.99
C PRO A 299 19.13 14.26 11.68
N ASN A 300 17.85 13.96 11.45
CA ASN A 300 16.69 14.76 11.93
C ASN A 300 16.61 16.19 11.38
N GLY A 301 17.38 16.51 10.34
CA GLY A 301 17.35 17.80 9.67
C GLY A 301 16.11 17.98 8.77
N LYS A 302 15.99 19.17 8.17
CA LYS A 302 14.98 19.42 7.13
C LYS A 302 15.29 18.62 5.88
N THR A 303 14.24 18.15 5.22
CA THR A 303 14.32 17.53 3.90
C THR A 303 14.26 18.59 2.80
N TYR A 304 14.95 18.32 1.69
CA TYR A 304 14.92 19.14 0.49
C TYR A 304 14.71 18.27 -0.73
N TYR A 305 13.94 18.80 -1.69
CA TYR A 305 13.60 18.05 -2.90
C TYR A 305 14.64 18.25 -4.00
N TYR A 306 15.08 17.13 -4.58
CA TYR A 306 15.88 17.06 -5.78
C TYR A 306 15.20 16.15 -6.81
N ARG A 307 15.68 16.18 -8.04
CA ARG A 307 15.20 15.30 -9.11
C ARG A 307 16.31 14.41 -9.66
N SER A 308 15.93 13.23 -10.11
CA SER A 308 16.81 12.35 -10.89
C SER A 308 16.28 12.17 -12.31
N LYS A 309 17.19 11.87 -13.23
CA LYS A 309 16.87 11.35 -14.57
C LYS A 309 17.01 9.83 -14.64
N GLU A 310 17.74 9.25 -13.70
CA GLU A 310 18.07 7.83 -13.63
C GLU A 310 17.33 7.18 -12.47
N ASP A 311 16.87 5.96 -12.69
CA ASP A 311 16.10 5.15 -11.73
C ASP A 311 16.94 4.00 -11.18
N ASN A 312 18.13 4.35 -10.68
CA ASN A 312 19.15 3.44 -10.13
C ASN A 312 19.54 3.84 -8.70
N LEU A 313 18.64 4.55 -8.02
CA LEU A 313 18.83 5.12 -6.69
C LEU A 313 17.94 4.38 -5.69
N SER A 314 18.42 4.20 -4.47
CA SER A 314 17.69 3.58 -3.38
C SER A 314 17.63 4.50 -2.16
N ILE A 315 16.63 4.31 -1.30
CA ILE A 315 16.58 5.01 0.00
C ILE A 315 17.83 4.62 0.79
N GLY A 316 18.48 5.61 1.40
CA GLY A 316 19.74 5.47 2.12
C GLY A 316 20.99 5.73 1.27
N ASP A 317 20.86 5.80 -0.07
CA ASP A 317 22.00 6.19 -0.92
C ASP A 317 22.46 7.62 -0.61
N PHE A 318 23.77 7.83 -0.70
CA PHE A 318 24.35 9.16 -0.72
C PHE A 318 24.47 9.67 -2.16
N VAL A 319 24.17 10.95 -2.36
CA VAL A 319 24.24 11.61 -3.66
C VAL A 319 24.88 12.98 -3.53
N LEU A 320 25.57 13.42 -4.59
CA LEU A 320 26.05 14.79 -4.72
C LEU A 320 24.95 15.67 -5.31
N VAL A 321 24.75 16.82 -4.67
CA VAL A 321 23.80 17.84 -5.10
C VAL A 321 24.46 19.21 -5.16
N PRO A 322 23.93 20.13 -5.98
CA PRO A 322 24.43 21.51 -5.98
C PRO A 322 24.20 22.16 -4.61
N SER A 323 25.24 22.81 -4.06
CA SER A 323 25.18 23.53 -2.79
C SER A 323 24.12 24.63 -2.83
N THR A 324 23.55 24.90 -1.65
CA THR A 324 22.60 26.00 -1.45
C THR A 324 23.29 27.29 -0.99
N LYS A 325 24.51 27.21 -0.45
CA LYS A 325 25.26 28.36 0.08
C LYS A 325 26.26 28.93 -0.91
N GLN A 326 26.97 28.08 -1.67
CA GLN A 326 28.04 28.51 -2.56
C GLN A 326 27.75 28.15 -4.02
N GLU A 327 27.90 29.14 -4.90
CA GLU A 327 27.74 28.96 -6.34
C GLU A 327 28.85 28.04 -6.89
N ASN A 328 28.48 27.08 -7.75
CA ASN A 328 29.35 26.04 -8.30
C ASN A 328 30.01 25.11 -7.29
N ALA A 329 29.50 25.04 -6.05
CA ALA A 329 29.90 24.02 -5.07
C ALA A 329 28.90 22.87 -5.06
N GLU A 330 29.36 21.69 -4.63
CA GLU A 330 28.56 20.49 -4.44
C GLU A 330 28.62 20.06 -2.97
N THR A 331 27.57 19.39 -2.52
CA THR A 331 27.47 18.83 -1.18
C THR A 331 26.84 17.45 -1.23
N VAL A 332 27.18 16.63 -0.25
CA VAL A 332 26.62 15.29 -0.12
C VAL A 332 25.34 15.35 0.71
N VAL A 333 24.34 14.62 0.27
CA VAL A 333 23.07 14.41 0.99
C VAL A 333 22.67 12.94 0.92
N MET A 334 21.87 12.49 1.88
CA MET A 334 21.32 11.14 1.89
C MET A 334 19.87 11.15 1.40
N ILE A 335 19.50 10.18 0.56
CA ILE A 335 18.12 9.98 0.12
C ILE A 335 17.31 9.39 1.27
N SER A 336 16.26 10.09 1.68
CA SER A 336 15.30 9.63 2.69
C SER A 336 14.02 9.06 2.09
N GLU A 337 13.63 9.51 0.89
CA GLU A 337 12.43 9.06 0.19
C GLU A 337 12.60 9.25 -1.32
N ILE A 338 12.02 8.35 -2.11
CA ILE A 338 11.92 8.44 -3.57
C ILE A 338 10.44 8.46 -3.93
N MET A 339 10.04 9.45 -4.74
CA MET A 339 8.67 9.61 -5.21
C MET A 339 8.66 9.66 -6.73
N TYR A 340 7.64 9.04 -7.32
CA TYR A 340 7.36 9.12 -8.75
C TYR A 340 6.07 9.90 -8.93
N CYS A 341 6.20 11.11 -9.47
CA CYS A 341 5.11 12.08 -9.48
C CYS A 341 4.79 12.50 -10.91
N LYS A 342 3.50 12.54 -11.26
CA LYS A 342 3.03 13.29 -12.42
C LYS A 342 3.17 14.79 -12.18
N LYS A 343 3.11 15.59 -13.25
CA LYS A 343 3.32 17.04 -13.22
C LYS A 343 2.42 17.76 -12.21
N GLU A 344 1.17 17.32 -12.09
CA GLU A 344 0.14 17.88 -11.22
C GLU A 344 0.35 17.55 -9.73
N ASP A 345 1.07 16.47 -9.44
CA ASP A 345 1.22 15.90 -8.08
C ASP A 345 2.63 16.12 -7.52
N VAL A 346 3.47 16.93 -8.18
CA VAL A 346 4.85 17.15 -7.73
C VAL A 346 4.89 17.86 -6.37
N PRO A 347 5.78 17.43 -5.44
CA PRO A 347 5.86 18.04 -4.12
C PRO A 347 6.47 19.45 -4.15
N TYR A 348 7.18 19.80 -5.23
CA TYR A 348 7.76 21.12 -5.45
C TYR A 348 7.79 21.45 -6.95
N PRO A 349 7.70 22.74 -7.38
CA PRO A 349 7.61 23.07 -8.80
C PRO A 349 8.82 22.60 -9.62
N LEU A 350 8.56 21.89 -10.72
CA LEU A 350 9.58 21.28 -11.61
C LEU A 350 10.72 22.23 -12.01
N GLU A 351 10.39 23.50 -12.29
CA GLU A 351 11.34 24.53 -12.74
C GLU A 351 12.26 25.03 -11.61
N LYS A 352 11.86 24.82 -10.36
CA LYS A 352 12.59 25.24 -9.17
C LYS A 352 13.36 24.10 -8.51
N THR A 353 13.00 22.86 -8.81
CA THR A 353 13.65 21.67 -8.26
C THR A 353 14.93 21.37 -9.05
N LYS A 354 16.08 21.43 -8.37
CA LYS A 354 17.38 21.08 -8.98
C LYS A 354 17.49 19.57 -9.21
N PHE A 355 18.35 19.17 -10.15
CA PHE A 355 18.73 17.77 -10.32
C PHE A 355 19.89 17.40 -9.39
N ILE A 356 19.96 16.12 -9.00
CA ILE A 356 21.19 15.56 -8.44
C ILE A 356 22.30 15.59 -9.49
N VAL A 357 23.55 15.65 -9.03
CA VAL A 357 24.72 15.56 -9.92
C VAL A 357 25.01 14.10 -10.23
N ARG A 358 25.14 13.26 -9.20
CA ARG A 358 25.39 11.81 -9.32
C ARG A 358 25.23 11.09 -7.98
N LYS A 359 25.03 9.77 -8.03
CA LYS A 359 25.24 8.87 -6.89
C LYS A 359 26.72 8.80 -6.53
N ILE A 360 27.02 8.67 -5.25
CA ILE A 360 28.37 8.41 -4.75
C ILE A 360 28.42 7.02 -4.13
N ASP A 361 29.57 6.37 -4.28
CA ASP A 361 29.91 5.14 -3.58
C ASP A 361 30.51 5.46 -2.20
N ASP A 362 30.72 4.42 -1.40
CA ASP A 362 31.28 4.56 -0.04
C ASP A 362 32.65 5.25 -0.08
N GLY A 363 33.51 4.89 -1.04
CA GLY A 363 34.82 5.53 -1.21
C GLY A 363 34.73 7.03 -1.50
N GLY A 364 33.79 7.43 -2.37
CA GLY A 364 33.48 8.83 -2.65
C GLY A 364 32.92 9.56 -1.43
N PHE A 365 32.07 8.90 -0.64
CA PHE A 365 31.53 9.45 0.60
C PHE A 365 32.62 9.74 1.64
N TYR A 366 33.49 8.77 1.91
CA TYR A 366 34.60 8.97 2.87
C TYR A 366 35.60 10.03 2.40
N ASN A 367 35.87 10.10 1.09
CA ASN A 367 36.70 11.16 0.53
C ASN A 367 36.06 12.54 0.71
N PHE A 368 34.75 12.67 0.55
CA PHE A 368 34.05 13.93 0.80
C PHE A 368 34.12 14.35 2.27
N LEU A 369 33.87 13.43 3.21
CA LEU A 369 33.99 13.71 4.65
C LEU A 369 35.40 14.15 5.08
N SER A 370 36.44 13.76 4.33
CA SER A 370 37.81 14.19 4.57
C SER A 370 38.13 15.62 4.06
N GLN A 371 37.19 16.23 3.32
CA GLN A 371 37.28 17.59 2.79
C GLN A 371 36.33 18.52 3.56
N ASN A 372 36.61 19.83 3.58
CA ASN A 372 35.70 20.80 4.21
C ASN A 372 34.37 20.86 3.44
N ASN A 373 33.29 20.39 4.05
CA ASN A 373 31.95 20.45 3.47
C ASN A 373 31.45 21.92 3.47
N PRO A 374 31.15 22.50 2.31
CA PRO A 374 30.78 23.92 2.21
C PRO A 374 29.47 24.26 2.94
N ASP A 375 28.63 23.27 3.23
CA ASP A 375 27.35 23.47 3.90
C ASP A 375 27.39 23.13 5.42
N GLU A 376 28.50 22.61 5.97
CA GLU A 376 28.66 22.19 7.38
C GLU A 376 28.85 23.32 8.41
N GLU A 377 29.22 24.54 7.99
CA GLU A 377 29.30 25.68 8.92
C GLU A 377 27.90 26.31 9.10
N ALA A 378 27.24 25.97 10.20
CA ALA A 378 26.03 26.59 10.73
C ALA A 378 26.32 27.29 12.07
#